data_AF-A0A523VHA4-F1
#
_entry.id   AF-A0A523VHA4-F1
#
_cell.length_a   1.000
_cell.length_b   1.000
_cell.length_c   1.000
_cell.angle_alpha   90.00
_cell.angle_beta   90.00
_cell.angle_gamma   90.00
#
_symmetry.space_group_name_H-M   'P 1'
#
loop_
_entity.id
_entity.type
_entity.pdbx_description
1 polymer ?
#
loop_
_entity_poly.entity_id
_entity_poly.type
_entity_poly.pdbx_seq_one_letter_code
_entity_poly.pdbx_strand_id
1 'polypeptide(L)' 'MATASQSRGLNHMVTKRQLGIVVVVAVLLLMLGIVAVDLFEAGKWGGFGPLQRIGVGLGVAGFAVGAILIRIGDRPA' A
#
# COMPACT_ATOMS: atom_id res chain seq x y z
N MET A 1 38.87 -24.57 -20.65
CA MET A 1 38.63 -25.29 -19.38
C MET A 1 38.09 -24.29 -18.37
N ALA A 2 36.91 -24.58 -17.80
CA ALA A 2 36.16 -23.89 -16.74
C ALA A 2 35.62 -22.46 -17.01
N THR A 3 34.31 -22.45 -17.28
CA THR A 3 33.33 -21.37 -17.19
C THR A 3 33.12 -20.89 -15.74
N ALA A 4 33.32 -19.60 -15.44
CA ALA A 4 32.88 -19.01 -14.17
C ALA A 4 32.73 -17.49 -14.24
N SER A 5 31.76 -17.01 -15.03
CA SER A 5 31.20 -15.66 -14.83
C SER A 5 29.72 -15.68 -15.18
N GLN A 6 28.98 -16.62 -14.56
CA GLN A 6 27.56 -16.37 -14.29
C GLN A 6 27.52 -15.20 -13.30
N SER A 7 27.53 -13.98 -13.83
CA SER A 7 26.98 -12.83 -13.14
C SER A 7 25.50 -13.15 -12.92
N ARG A 8 25.22 -13.81 -11.80
CA ARG A 8 23.86 -13.98 -11.26
C ARG A 8 23.29 -12.59 -11.13
N GLY A 9 22.47 -12.21 -12.11
CA GLY A 9 21.58 -11.07 -11.97
C GLY A 9 20.69 -11.36 -10.77
N LEU A 10 21.00 -10.74 -9.64
CA LEU A 10 20.13 -10.71 -8.46
C LEU A 10 18.97 -9.76 -8.77
N ASN A 11 18.22 -10.05 -9.83
CA ASN A 11 16.96 -9.38 -10.10
C ASN A 11 15.98 -9.96 -9.08
N HIS A 12 15.94 -9.36 -7.89
CA HIS A 12 14.92 -9.62 -6.90
C HIS A 12 13.58 -9.13 -7.47
N MET A 13 12.93 -10.00 -8.25
CA MET A 13 11.65 -9.71 -8.88
C MET A 13 10.56 -9.69 -7.80
N VAL A 14 9.95 -8.52 -7.64
CA VAL A 14 8.79 -8.33 -6.73
C VAL A 14 7.56 -8.88 -7.44
N THR A 15 6.82 -9.76 -6.78
CA THR A 15 5.57 -10.30 -7.31
C THR A 15 4.45 -9.26 -7.20
N LYS A 16 3.46 -9.29 -8.11
CA LYS A 16 2.26 -8.44 -8.01
C LYS A 16 1.52 -8.67 -6.69
N ARG A 17 1.58 -9.87 -6.11
CA ARG A 17 1.10 -10.17 -4.76
C ARG A 17 1.84 -9.39 -3.67
N GLN A 18 3.17 -9.40 -3.68
CA GLN A 18 3.98 -8.63 -2.71
C GLN A 18 3.70 -7.13 -2.84
N LEU A 19 3.65 -6.62 -4.07
CA LEU A 19 3.30 -5.22 -4.32
C LEU A 19 1.89 -4.90 -3.79
N GLY A 20 0.92 -5.76 -4.06
CA GLY A 20 -0.45 -5.60 -3.57
C GLY A 20 -0.54 -5.59 -2.04
N ILE A 21 0.20 -6.46 -1.35
CA ILE A 21 0.29 -6.45 0.12
C ILE A 21 0.88 -5.14 0.63
N VAL A 22 1.98 -4.66 0.04
CA VAL A 22 2.60 -3.39 0.42
C VAL A 22 1.63 -2.22 0.24
N VAL A 23 0.90 -2.18 -0.88
CA VAL A 23 -0.11 -1.15 -1.14
C VAL A 23 -1.23 -1.20 -0.11
N VAL A 24 -1.77 -2.38 0.19
CA VAL A 24 -2.82 -2.54 1.22
C VAL A 24 -2.34 -2.06 2.59
N VAL A 25 -1.15 -2.48 3.02
CA VAL A 25 -0.58 -2.07 4.32
C VAL A 25 -0.36 -0.56 4.38
N ALA A 26 0.23 0.02 3.35
CA ALA A 26 0.48 1.46 3.28
C ALA A 26 -0.83 2.27 3.38
N VAL A 27 -1.86 1.84 2.66
CA VAL A 27 -3.18 2.47 2.66
C VAL A 27 -3.85 2.38 4.03
N LEU A 28 -3.80 1.21 4.68
CA LEU A 28 -4.38 1.03 6.00
C LEU A 28 -3.68 1.90 7.05
N LEU A 29 -2.34 1.99 7.00
CA LEU A 29 -1.57 2.87 7.88
C LEU A 29 -1.91 4.34 7.66
N LEU A 30 -2.08 4.77 6.41
CA LEU A 30 -2.51 6.12 6.07
C LEU A 30 -3.89 6.43 6.64
N MET A 31 -4.86 5.51 6.48
CA MET A 31 -6.19 5.67 7.07
C MET A 31 -6.13 5.76 8.60
N LEU A 32 -5.34 4.91 9.25
CA LEU A 32 -5.10 4.95 10.69
C LEU A 32 -4.50 6.29 11.13
N GLY A 33 -3.50 6.80 10.40
CA GLY A 33 -2.88 8.10 10.68
C GLY A 33 -3.87 9.25 10.57
N ILE A 34 -4.72 9.25 9.54
CA ILE A 34 -5.75 10.29 9.35
C ILE A 34 -6.79 10.26 10.48
N VAL A 35 -7.21 9.07 10.92
CA VAL A 35 -8.13 8.91 12.06
C VAL A 35 -7.44 9.31 13.37
N ALA A 36 -6.16 8.97 13.54
CA ALA A 36 -5.40 9.34 14.73
C ALA A 36 -5.22 10.86 14.85
N VAL A 37 -4.84 11.54 13.76
CA VAL A 37 -4.74 13.01 13.72
C VAL A 37 -6.07 13.64 14.12
N ASP A 38 -7.18 13.12 13.59
CA ASP A 38 -8.51 13.59 14.00
C ASP A 38 -8.77 13.33 15.50
N LEU A 39 -8.49 12.14 16.04
CA LEU A 39 -8.65 11.89 17.48
C LEU A 39 -7.80 12.82 18.38
N PHE A 40 -6.59 13.18 17.95
CA PHE A 40 -5.68 14.04 18.71
C PHE A 40 -5.94 15.54 18.52
N GLU A 41 -6.48 15.96 17.37
CA GLU A 41 -6.76 17.38 17.04
C GLU A 41 -8.24 17.77 17.16
N ALA A 42 -9.19 16.83 17.11
CA ALA A 42 -10.65 17.05 17.06
C ALA A 42 -11.30 17.39 18.40
N GLY A 43 -10.57 18.08 19.29
CA GLY A 43 -11.23 18.92 20.30
C GLY A 43 -11.85 20.20 19.72
N LYS A 44 -11.53 20.57 18.46
CA LYS A 44 -11.82 21.91 17.91
C LYS A 44 -12.74 21.95 16.67
N TRP A 45 -12.76 20.89 15.86
CA TRP A 45 -13.60 20.79 14.67
C TRP A 45 -14.51 19.58 14.85
N GLY A 46 -15.80 19.80 15.10
CA GLY A 46 -16.75 18.69 15.31
C GLY A 46 -17.08 17.99 14.00
N GLY A 47 -16.78 16.68 13.91
CA GLY A 47 -17.28 15.78 12.86
C GLY A 47 -16.26 15.40 11.79
N PHE A 48 -16.76 14.73 10.73
CA PHE A 48 -15.91 14.10 9.71
C PHE A 48 -15.31 15.12 8.74
N GLY A 49 -14.05 15.50 8.99
CA GLY A 49 -13.36 16.58 8.29
C GLY A 49 -13.14 16.31 6.79
N PRO A 50 -12.96 17.36 5.96
CA PRO A 50 -12.67 17.21 4.53
C PRO A 50 -11.47 16.28 4.25
N LEU A 51 -10.43 16.37 5.10
CA LEU A 51 -9.24 15.51 5.00
C LEU A 51 -9.57 14.03 5.24
N GLN A 52 -10.45 13.72 6.20
CA GLN A 52 -10.88 12.34 6.44
C GLN A 52 -11.73 11.80 5.29
N ARG A 53 -12.60 12.61 4.68
CA ARG A 53 -13.40 12.21 3.51
C ARG A 53 -12.51 11.84 2.33
N ILE A 54 -11.53 12.68 2.03
CA ILE A 54 -10.57 12.45 0.95
C ILE A 54 -9.69 11.25 1.30
N GLY A 55 -9.21 11.18 2.53
CA GLY A 55 -8.41 10.08 3.06
C GLY A 55 -9.10 8.72 2.97
N VAL A 56 -10.37 8.63 3.36
CA VAL A 56 -11.18 7.42 3.22
C VAL A 56 -11.43 7.09 1.76
N GLY A 57 -11.79 8.07 0.93
CA GLY A 57 -12.03 7.84 -0.50
C GLY A 57 -10.80 7.26 -1.21
N LEU A 58 -9.64 7.90 -1.03
CA LEU A 58 -8.36 7.41 -1.55
C LEU A 58 -7.94 6.09 -0.92
N GLY A 59 -8.24 5.89 0.37
CA GLY A 59 -7.97 4.65 1.07
C GLY A 59 -8.77 3.47 0.51
N VAL A 60 -10.07 3.64 0.28
CA VAL A 60 -10.92 2.62 -0.35
C VAL A 60 -10.43 2.29 -1.75
N ALA A 61 -10.08 3.30 -2.55
CA ALA A 61 -9.54 3.11 -3.89
C ALA A 61 -8.20 2.37 -3.87
N GLY A 62 -7.28 2.77 -3.00
CA GLY A 62 -5.98 2.12 -2.84
C GLY A 62 -6.10 0.68 -2.34
N PHE A 63 -7.03 0.41 -1.41
CA PHE A 63 -7.32 -0.95 -0.96
C PHE A 63 -7.85 -1.82 -2.09
N ALA A 64 -8.76 -1.31 -2.92
CA ALA A 64 -9.28 -2.02 -4.08
C ALA A 64 -8.16 -2.36 -5.09
N VAL A 65 -7.26 -1.41 -5.38
CA VAL A 65 -6.09 -1.65 -6.24
C VAL A 65 -5.18 -2.74 -5.65
N GLY A 66 -4.86 -2.65 -4.35
CA GLY A 66 -4.04 -3.65 -3.67
C GLY A 66 -4.68 -5.04 -3.68
N ALA A 67 -5.99 -5.12 -3.46
CA ALA A 67 -6.74 -6.38 -3.54
C ALA A 67 -6.74 -6.99 -4.94
N ILE A 68 -6.87 -6.16 -5.99
CA ILE A 68 -6.76 -6.61 -7.39
C ILE A 68 -5.35 -7.16 -7.66
N LEU A 69 -4.30 -6.45 -7.23
CA LEU A 69 -2.91 -6.90 -7.38
C LEU A 69 -2.64 -8.24 -6.67
N ILE A 70 -3.16 -8.42 -5.45
CA ILE A 70 -3.09 -9.69 -4.72
C ILE A 70 -3.78 -10.81 -5.50
N ARG A 71 -4.93 -10.53 -6.11
CA ARG A 71 -5.71 -11.51 -6.89
C ARG A 71 -5.04 -11.90 -8.20
N ILE A 72 -4.29 -10.99 -8.83
CA ILE A 72 -3.49 -11.28 -10.05
C ILE A 72 -2.34 -12.26 -9.74
N GLY A 73 -1.89 -12.31 -8.48
CA GLY A 73 -1.02 -13.37 -7.98
C GLY A 73 0.45 -13.21 -8.37
N ASP A 74 1.13 -14.33 -8.58
CA ASP A 74 2.60 -14.41 -8.56
C ASP A 74 3.26 -14.05 -9.90
N ARG A 75 2.53 -13.40 -10.80
CA ARG A 75 3.14 -12.79 -11.98
C ARG A 75 4.11 -11.71 -11.50
N PRO A 76 5.34 -11.67 -12.02
CA PRO A 76 6.27 -10.61 -11.65
C PRO A 76 5.69 -9.26 -12.03
N ALA A 77 5.84 -8.27 -11.14
CA ALA A 77 5.39 -6.90 -11.38
C ALA A 77 6.19 -6.26 -12.52
#